data_AF-A0A7V6Q2S4-F1
#
_entry.id   AF-A0A7V6Q2S4-F1
#
_cell.length_a   1.000
_cell.length_b   1.000
_cell.length_c   1.000
_cell.angle_alpha   90.00
_cell.angle_beta   90.00
_cell.angle_gamma   90.00
#
_symmetry.space_group_name_H-M   'P 1'
#
loop_
_entity.id
_entity.type
_entity.pdbx_description
1 polymer ?
#
loop_
_entity_poly.entity_id
_entity_poly.type
_entity_poly.pdbx_seq_one_letter_code
_entity_poly.pdbx_strand_id
1 'polypeptide(L)'
;MDENKEYLVPRAVRSRMEFFPGFGIPEILAVGAGGAIGFLLQYLFSFLPFPSGMKPFIKIVTITLFTGAPYMFVKQDMFGTSLYTQLKAFRKWNSRTKKYLYVFTGRSER
;
A
#
# COMPACT_ATOMS: atom_id res chain seq x y z
N MET A 1 -9.79 22.26 38.54
CA MET A 1 -9.12 22.20 37.23
C MET A 1 -8.90 20.74 36.93
N ASP A 2 -9.43 20.24 35.82
CA ASP A 2 -9.49 18.82 35.52
C ASP A 2 -8.13 18.37 34.96
N GLU A 3 -7.31 17.73 35.79
CA GLU A 3 -5.89 17.41 35.55
C GLU A 3 -5.68 16.23 34.58
N ASN A 4 -6.77 15.62 34.09
CA ASN A 4 -6.77 14.38 33.31
C ASN A 4 -7.31 14.52 31.88
N LYS A 5 -7.22 15.71 31.28
CA LYS A 5 -7.51 15.86 29.84
C LYS A 5 -6.26 15.51 29.04
N GLU A 6 -6.07 14.21 28.80
CA GLU A 6 -5.09 13.69 27.86
C GLU A 6 -5.35 14.33 26.48
N TYR A 7 -4.46 15.23 26.07
CA TYR A 7 -4.62 15.99 24.84
C TYR A 7 -4.43 15.03 23.66
N LEU A 8 -5.53 14.54 23.10
CA LEU A 8 -5.53 13.71 21.89
C LEU A 8 -5.19 14.59 20.70
N VAL A 9 -3.89 14.80 20.45
CA VAL A 9 -3.44 15.44 19.22
C VAL A 9 -3.78 14.49 18.06
N PRO A 10 -4.63 14.89 17.11
CA PRO A 10 -4.93 14.06 15.97
C PRO A 10 -3.63 13.77 15.22
N ARG A 11 -3.39 12.50 14.87
CA ARG A 11 -2.19 12.09 14.13
C ARG A 11 -1.97 12.86 12.82
N ALA A 12 -3.04 13.42 12.26
CA ALA A 12 -3.02 14.27 11.07
C ALA A 12 -2.21 15.58 11.26
N VAL A 13 -1.90 15.99 12.49
CA VAL A 13 -1.16 17.23 12.80
C VAL A 13 0.37 17.01 12.81
N ARG A 14 0.84 15.77 12.61
CA ARG A 14 2.29 15.51 12.50
C ARG A 14 2.77 16.06 11.16
N SER A 15 3.52 17.15 11.17
CA SER A 15 4.15 17.69 9.96
C SER A 15 5.08 16.63 9.35
N ARG A 16 4.60 15.94 8.32
CA ARG A 16 5.49 15.16 7.46
C ARG A 16 6.34 16.14 6.66
N MET A 17 7.60 15.80 6.44
CA MET A 17 8.43 16.50 5.45
C MET A 17 7.90 16.14 4.06
N GLU A 18 6.99 16.97 3.57
CA GLU A 18 6.35 16.87 2.25
C GLU A 18 6.99 17.88 1.30
N PHE A 19 7.45 17.41 0.14
CA PHE A 19 7.92 18.31 -0.94
C PHE A 19 6.74 18.84 -1.75
N PHE A 20 5.71 18.00 -1.92
CA PHE A 20 4.39 18.36 -2.45
C PHE A 20 3.33 17.79 -1.52
N PRO A 21 2.12 18.38 -1.45
CA PRO A 21 1.03 17.83 -0.64
C PRO A 21 0.79 16.36 -0.99
N GLY A 22 1.03 15.46 -0.03
CA GLY A 22 0.92 14.01 -0.21
C GLY A 22 2.13 13.29 -0.84
N PHE A 23 3.26 13.99 -1.07
CA PHE A 23 4.50 13.40 -1.60
C PHE A 23 5.71 13.82 -0.74
N GLY A 24 6.14 12.92 0.14
CA GLY A 24 7.26 13.12 1.05
C GLY A 24 8.52 12.36 0.66
N ILE A 25 9.54 12.48 1.52
CA ILE A 25 10.82 11.76 1.40
C ILE A 25 10.63 10.23 1.20
N PRO A 26 9.80 9.52 1.99
CA PRO A 26 9.69 8.07 1.82
C PRO A 26 9.06 7.69 0.48
N GLU A 27 8.14 8.49 -0.04
CA GLU A 27 7.54 8.29 -1.36
C GLU A 27 8.57 8.50 -2.48
N ILE A 28 9.40 9.55 -2.38
CA ILE A 28 10.50 9.81 -3.35
C ILE A 28 11.48 8.64 -3.38
N LEU A 29 11.92 8.18 -2.21
CA LEU A 29 12.88 7.07 -2.11
C LEU A 29 12.28 5.77 -2.67
N ALA A 30 11.00 5.51 -2.40
CA ALA A 30 10.32 4.32 -2.91
C ALA A 30 10.18 4.34 -4.44
N VAL A 31 9.78 5.49 -5.00
CA VAL A 31 9.66 5.68 -6.46
C VAL A 31 11.03 5.60 -7.13
N GLY A 32 12.06 6.23 -6.54
CA GLY A 32 13.43 6.18 -7.05
C GLY A 32 14.00 4.76 -7.06
N ALA A 33 13.84 4.02 -5.96
CA ALA A 33 14.26 2.63 -5.86
C ALA A 33 13.52 1.73 -6.87
N GLY A 34 12.20 1.92 -7.00
CA GLY A 34 11.40 1.20 -7.98
C GLY A 34 11.78 1.52 -9.42
N GLY A 35 12.04 2.78 -9.74
CA GLY A 35 12.53 3.20 -11.05
C GLY A 35 13.87 2.57 -11.40
N ALA A 36 14.81 2.52 -10.45
CA ALA A 36 16.09 1.84 -10.64
C ALA A 36 15.92 0.34 -10.94
N ILE A 37 15.02 -0.34 -10.21
CA ILE A 37 14.70 -1.76 -10.45
C ILE A 37 14.02 -1.93 -11.81
N GLY A 38 13.07 -1.07 -12.17
CA GLY A 38 12.38 -1.10 -13.45
C GLY A 38 13.35 -0.91 -14.62
N PHE A 39 14.32 -0.01 -14.49
CA PHE A 39 15.36 0.21 -15.49
C PHE A 39 16.26 -1.02 -15.65
N LEU A 40 16.68 -1.64 -14.55
CA LEU A 40 17.46 -2.89 -14.57
C LEU A 40 16.70 -4.03 -15.24
N LEU A 41 15.41 -4.19 -14.94
CA LEU A 41 14.55 -5.19 -15.58
C LEU A 41 14.38 -4.91 -17.08
N GLN A 42 14.23 -3.65 -17.48
CA GLN A 42 14.11 -3.26 -18.87
C GLN A 42 15.41 -3.51 -19.66
N TYR A 43 16.56 -3.29 -19.02
CA TYR A 43 17.85 -3.67 -19.57
C TYR A 43 17.92 -5.19 -19.79
N LEU A 44 17.54 -5.99 -18.79
CA LEU A 44 17.52 -7.45 -18.88
C LEU A 44 16.59 -7.96 -19.98
N PHE A 45 15.36 -7.41 -20.07
CA PHE A 45 14.39 -7.77 -21.11
C PHE A 45 14.83 -7.42 -22.53
N SER A 46 15.84 -6.55 -22.70
CA SER A 46 16.38 -6.24 -24.02
C SER A 46 17.20 -7.39 -24.61
N PHE A 47 17.73 -8.29 -23.78
CA PHE A 47 18.49 -9.47 -24.22
C PHE A 47 17.62 -10.70 -24.50
N LEU A 48 16.35 -10.69 -24.07
CA LEU A 48 15.46 -11.82 -24.28
C LEU A 48 14.83 -11.83 -25.69
N PRO A 49 14.71 -12.99 -26.34
CA PRO A 49 14.15 -13.14 -27.68
C PRO A 49 12.61 -13.11 -27.64
N PHE A 50 12.04 -11.95 -27.31
CA PHE A 50 10.60 -11.72 -27.39
C PHE A 50 10.15 -11.35 -28.83
N PRO A 51 8.87 -11.60 -29.18
CA PRO A 51 8.28 -11.14 -30.43
C PRO A 51 8.39 -9.62 -30.59
N SER A 52 8.72 -9.15 -31.79
CA SER A 52 9.03 -7.73 -32.07
C SER A 52 7.91 -6.76 -31.66
N GLY A 53 6.65 -7.16 -31.79
CA GLY A 53 5.50 -6.35 -31.36
C GLY A 53 5.27 -6.33 -29.84
N MET A 54 5.70 -7.35 -29.11
CA MET A 54 5.47 -7.49 -27.67
C MET A 54 6.57 -6.83 -26.83
N LYS A 55 7.79 -6.70 -27.38
CA LYS A 55 8.94 -6.03 -26.76
C LYS A 55 8.62 -4.61 -26.24
N PRO A 56 8.09 -3.67 -27.02
CA PRO A 56 7.82 -2.32 -26.54
C PRO A 56 6.74 -2.30 -25.45
N PHE A 57 5.71 -3.15 -25.57
CA PHE A 57 4.65 -3.26 -24.58
C PHE A 57 5.18 -3.72 -23.22
N ILE A 58 5.99 -4.78 -23.20
CA ILE A 58 6.62 -5.30 -21.96
C ILE A 58 7.48 -4.21 -21.31
N LYS A 59 8.26 -3.45 -22.10
CA LYS A 59 9.10 -2.37 -21.59
C LYS A 59 8.28 -1.26 -20.91
N ILE A 60 7.22 -0.78 -21.57
CA ILE A 60 6.34 0.27 -21.04
C ILE A 60 5.62 -0.20 -19.77
N VAL A 61 5.07 -1.43 -19.79
CA VAL A 61 4.36 -1.98 -18.64
C VAL A 61 5.32 -2.16 -17.46
N THR A 62 6.51 -2.71 -17.69
CA THR A 62 7.50 -2.93 -16.63
C THR A 62 7.92 -1.62 -16.00
N ILE A 63 8.30 -0.61 -16.79
CA ILE A 63 8.78 0.65 -16.20
C ILE A 63 7.67 1.36 -15.43
N THR A 64 6.45 1.39 -15.97
CA THR A 64 5.28 2.02 -15.33
C THR A 64 4.92 1.32 -14.03
N LEU A 65 4.94 -0.01 -14.03
CA LEU A 65 4.56 -0.80 -12.86
C LEU A 65 5.62 -0.69 -11.76
N PHE A 66 6.91 -0.73 -12.11
CA PHE A 66 7.98 -0.63 -11.12
C PHE A 66 8.23 0.79 -10.62
N THR A 67 7.82 1.84 -11.35
CA THR A 67 7.82 3.22 -10.80
C THR A 67 6.56 3.54 -10.01
N GLY A 68 5.39 3.12 -10.48
CA GLY A 68 4.10 3.46 -9.86
C GLY A 68 3.71 2.59 -8.68
N ALA A 69 3.99 1.28 -8.71
CA ALA A 69 3.59 0.37 -7.62
C ALA A 69 4.25 0.70 -6.27
N PRO A 70 5.56 1.03 -6.17
CA PRO A 70 6.18 1.39 -4.89
C PRO A 70 5.52 2.60 -4.22
N TYR A 71 5.14 3.61 -5.02
CA TYR A 71 4.40 4.76 -4.51
C TYR A 71 3.11 4.32 -3.81
N MET A 72 2.32 3.45 -4.46
CA MET A 72 1.07 2.95 -3.88
C MET A 72 1.29 2.15 -2.59
N PHE A 73 2.41 1.43 -2.46
CA PHE A 73 2.71 0.67 -1.23
C PHE A 73 3.08 1.55 -0.04
N VAL A 74 3.72 2.68 -0.30
CA VAL A 74 4.26 3.58 0.73
C VAL A 74 3.30 4.71 1.07
N LYS A 75 2.52 5.18 0.09
CA LYS A 75 1.54 6.25 0.28
C LYS A 75 0.62 5.93 1.45
N GLN A 76 0.55 6.87 2.39
CA GLN A 76 -0.34 6.79 3.53
C GLN A 76 -1.69 7.42 3.19
N ASP A 77 -2.76 6.75 3.62
CA ASP A 77 -4.12 7.27 3.57
C ASP A 77 -4.35 8.30 4.70
N MET A 78 -5.50 8.99 4.70
CA MET A 78 -5.89 9.96 5.75
C MET A 78 -5.83 9.37 7.16
N PHE A 79 -6.01 8.06 7.29
CA PHE A 79 -5.91 7.31 8.56
C PHE A 79 -4.47 6.95 8.96
N GLY A 80 -3.46 7.34 8.18
CA GLY A 80 -2.04 7.04 8.41
C GLY A 80 -1.66 5.58 8.13
N THR A 81 -2.54 4.79 7.52
CA THR A 81 -2.25 3.42 7.08
C THR A 81 -1.76 3.43 5.63
N SER A 82 -0.73 2.65 5.32
CA SER A 82 -0.30 2.42 3.95
C SER A 82 -0.94 1.17 3.37
N LEU A 83 -0.95 1.05 2.04
CA LEU A 83 -1.48 -0.13 1.35
C LEU A 83 -0.80 -1.42 1.82
N TYR A 84 0.50 -1.37 2.13
CA TYR A 84 1.21 -2.49 2.77
C TYR A 84 0.59 -2.90 4.12
N THR A 85 0.29 -1.93 4.99
CA THR A 85 -0.33 -2.22 6.30
C THR A 85 -1.74 -2.76 6.16
N GLN A 86 -2.51 -2.28 5.19
CA GLN A 86 -3.85 -2.80 4.90
C GLN A 86 -3.78 -4.23 4.37
N LEU A 87 -2.85 -4.53 3.46
CA LEU A 87 -2.64 -5.88 2.93
C LEU A 87 -2.22 -6.86 4.04
N LYS A 88 -1.34 -6.42 4.94
CA LYS A 88 -0.93 -7.19 6.12
C LYS A 88 -2.11 -7.43 7.08
N ALA A 89 -2.94 -6.42 7.31
CA ALA A 89 -4.14 -6.54 8.12
C ALA A 89 -5.17 -7.49 7.50
N PHE A 90 -5.38 -7.40 6.18
CA PHE A 90 -6.24 -8.29 5.42
C PHE A 90 -5.76 -9.75 5.51
N ARG A 91 -4.45 -9.99 5.31
CA ARG A 91 -3.87 -11.33 5.44
C ARG A 91 -4.08 -11.90 6.85
N LYS A 92 -3.86 -11.08 7.89
CA LYS A 92 -4.09 -11.46 9.29
C LYS A 92 -5.57 -11.70 9.59
N TRP A 93 -6.47 -10.96 8.96
CA TRP A 93 -7.90 -11.14 9.11
C TRP A 93 -8.37 -12.42 8.43
N ASN A 94 -7.92 -12.68 7.21
CA ASN A 94 -8.27 -13.87 6.46
C ASN A 94 -7.79 -15.16 7.14
N SER A 95 -6.68 -15.12 7.88
CA SER A 95 -6.18 -16.26 8.65
C SER A 95 -6.90 -16.48 9.99
N ARG A 96 -7.84 -15.62 10.40
CA ARG A 96 -8.59 -15.81 11.65
C ARG A 96 -9.77 -16.74 11.42
N THR A 97 -10.04 -17.60 12.41
CA THR A 97 -11.23 -18.45 12.42
C THR A 97 -12.49 -17.57 12.39
N LYS A 98 -13.31 -17.74 11.34
CA LYS A 98 -14.57 -17.02 11.20
C LYS A 98 -15.55 -17.56 12.25
N LYS A 99 -15.84 -16.77 13.28
CA LYS A 99 -16.92 -17.08 14.23
C LYS A 99 -18.24 -16.63 13.60
N TYR A 100 -19.02 -17.58 13.14
CA TYR A 100 -20.39 -17.30 12.71
C TYR A 100 -21.25 -17.15 13.97
N LEU A 101 -21.93 -16.01 14.10
CA LEU A 101 -22.89 -15.79 15.16
C LEU A 101 -24.12 -16.63 14.82
N TYR A 102 -24.16 -17.86 15.33
CA TYR A 102 -25.36 -18.70 15.25
C TYR A 102 -26.40 -18.09 16.18
N VAL A 103 -27.28 -17.26 15.61
CA VAL A 103 -28.48 -16.81 16.31
C VAL A 103 -29.42 -18.02 16.35
N PHE A 104 -29.45 -18.70 17.49
CA PHE A 104 -30.43 -19.77 17.75
C PHE A 104 -31.79 -19.11 18.00
N THR A 105 -32.53 -18.78 16.94
CA THR A 105 -33.95 -18.40 17.05
C THR A 105 -34.77 -19.67 17.27
N GLY A 106 -34.88 -20.11 18.52
CA GLY A 106 -35.52 -21.41 18.79
C GLY A 106 -35.79 -21.72 20.25
N ARG A 107 -36.32 -20.75 21.01
CA ARG A 107 -37.03 -21.06 22.26
C ARG A 107 -38.08 -19.99 22.55
N SER A 108 -39.24 -20.15 21.92
CA SER A 108 -40.48 -19.51 22.36
C SER A 108 -41.43 -20.60 22.83
N GLU A 109 -41.48 -20.74 24.16
CA GLU A 109 -42.62 -21.13 24.99
C GLU A 109 -43.47 -22.36 24.58
N ARG A 110 -43.27 -23.45 25.33
CA ARG A 110 -44.36 -24.31 25.81
C ARG A 110 -44.11 -24.64 27.27
#